data_AF-A0A523DRE4-F1
#
_entry.id   AF-A0A523DRE4-F1
#
_cell.length_a   1.000
_cell.length_b   1.000
_cell.length_c   1.000
_cell.angle_alpha   90.00
_cell.angle_beta   90.00
_cell.angle_gamma   90.00
#
_symmetry.space_group_name_H-M   'P 1'
#
loop_
_entity.id
_entity.type
_entity.pdbx_description
1 polymer ?
#
loop_
_entity_poly.entity_id
_entity_poly.type
_entity_poly.pdbx_seq_one_letter_code
_entity_poly.pdbx_strand_id
1 'polypeptide(L)'
;MEQLFSCRNCIHNCGQSLTIGRGSGYCLKHDSVILEPGQTTCKYLHRKDLPRFVVDEAIREHAAEFANFSALVNLRTKKAIQRLPYSEKFVWEKQIFDPIVHMLAQYYKSQPSWVFVQALSGGVDGRRALTHSALVRRYMDRCATWVSSYRLVLSVVQEISIEPCFDSESLVVENGETEDDAREEARWDVVFARIASVQEYGFHSGVETLMWATDQLDGALSELDWPRLKSELETKRKQWTKDIIDHAATENVFFPPPDDSPPGEEPPA
;
A
#
# COMPACT_ATOMS: atom_id res chain seq x y z
N MET A 1 14.77 -12.10 8.49
CA MET A 1 15.39 -10.99 7.72
C MET A 1 15.11 -11.10 6.22
N GLU A 2 15.36 -12.24 5.57
CA GLU A 2 15.07 -12.42 4.13
C GLU A 2 13.61 -12.12 3.74
N GLN A 3 12.63 -12.58 4.51
CA GLN A 3 11.20 -12.37 4.22
C GLN A 3 10.80 -10.89 4.13
N LEU A 4 11.50 -9.98 4.83
CA LEU A 4 11.24 -8.53 4.79
C LEU A 4 11.51 -7.93 3.40
N PHE A 5 12.40 -8.54 2.63
CA PHE A 5 12.74 -8.18 1.25
C PHE A 5 12.14 -9.17 0.24
N SER A 6 11.03 -9.80 0.59
CA SER A 6 10.21 -10.58 -0.33
C SER A 6 9.06 -9.76 -0.90
N CYS A 7 8.48 -10.23 -2.00
CA CYS A 7 7.30 -9.64 -2.59
C CYS A 7 6.07 -9.69 -1.67
N ARG A 8 6.05 -10.50 -0.59
CA ARG A 8 4.99 -10.39 0.43
C ARG A 8 4.99 -9.01 1.09
N ASN A 9 6.16 -8.50 1.44
CA ASN A 9 6.30 -7.20 2.09
C ASN A 9 6.45 -6.03 1.09
N CYS A 10 6.08 -6.19 -0.18
CA CYS A 10 6.23 -5.12 -1.18
C CYS A 10 4.91 -4.38 -1.44
N ILE A 11 4.93 -3.04 -1.52
CA ILE A 11 3.75 -2.24 -1.90
C ILE A 11 3.30 -2.51 -3.33
N HIS A 12 4.16 -3.08 -4.19
CA HIS A 12 3.78 -3.46 -5.55
C HIS A 12 2.98 -4.77 -5.60
N ASN A 13 2.95 -5.54 -4.51
CA ASN A 13 2.09 -6.70 -4.33
C ASN A 13 1.08 -6.38 -3.23
N CYS A 14 0.10 -5.55 -3.57
CA CYS A 14 -0.78 -4.89 -2.60
C CYS A 14 -1.67 -5.87 -1.83
N GLY A 15 -2.04 -6.99 -2.45
CA GLY A 15 -3.03 -7.94 -1.90
C GLY A 15 -2.48 -9.02 -0.99
N GLN A 16 -1.20 -8.94 -0.62
CA GLN A 16 -0.51 -9.90 0.24
C GLN A 16 0.34 -9.15 1.27
N SER A 17 0.55 -9.72 2.45
CA SER A 17 1.59 -9.34 3.41
C SER A 17 2.33 -10.61 3.88
N LEU A 18 3.07 -10.53 4.98
CA LEU A 18 3.71 -11.70 5.58
C LEU A 18 2.66 -12.70 6.08
N THR A 19 1.63 -12.19 6.76
CA THR A 19 0.53 -12.94 7.39
C THR A 19 -0.81 -12.80 6.67
N ILE A 20 -0.94 -11.96 5.64
CA ILE A 20 -2.18 -11.76 4.88
C ILE A 20 -2.04 -12.32 3.46
N GLY A 21 -3.00 -13.13 3.02
CA GLY A 21 -3.18 -13.51 1.63
C GLY A 21 -3.49 -14.99 1.40
N ARG A 22 -3.75 -15.34 0.13
CA ARG A 22 -4.17 -16.68 -0.32
C ARG A 22 -3.07 -17.43 -1.08
N GLY A 23 -1.82 -17.23 -0.68
CA GLY A 23 -0.65 -17.88 -1.29
C GLY A 23 -0.11 -17.16 -2.52
N SER A 24 -0.91 -16.99 -3.58
CA SER A 24 -0.47 -16.30 -4.80
C SER A 24 -0.73 -14.78 -4.74
N GLY A 25 0.16 -13.99 -5.36
CA GLY A 25 0.09 -12.54 -5.41
C GLY A 25 0.16 -11.99 -6.82
N TYR A 26 0.22 -10.66 -6.95
CA TYR A 26 0.34 -9.98 -8.24
C TYR A 26 1.20 -8.73 -8.13
N CYS A 27 2.25 -8.68 -8.94
CA CYS A 27 3.19 -7.57 -8.98
C CYS A 27 2.72 -6.50 -9.96
N LEU A 28 2.29 -5.34 -9.45
CA LEU A 28 1.94 -4.17 -10.25
C LEU A 28 3.12 -3.49 -10.94
N LYS A 29 4.36 -3.79 -10.54
CA LYS A 29 5.57 -3.25 -11.18
C LYS A 29 5.91 -4.05 -12.44
N HIS A 30 5.77 -5.36 -12.37
CA HIS A 30 6.13 -6.27 -13.46
C HIS A 30 4.93 -6.79 -14.24
N ASP A 31 3.69 -6.48 -13.84
CA ASP A 31 2.45 -7.08 -14.38
C ASP A 31 2.60 -8.60 -14.53
N SER A 32 2.71 -9.22 -13.36
CA SER A 32 2.96 -10.65 -13.24
C SER A 32 2.25 -11.22 -12.03
N VAL A 33 1.59 -12.36 -12.22
CA VAL A 33 1.22 -13.26 -11.13
C VAL A 33 2.49 -13.75 -10.45
N ILE A 34 2.46 -13.82 -9.12
CA ILE A 34 3.56 -14.32 -8.28
C ILE A 34 3.05 -15.55 -7.55
N LEU A 35 3.54 -16.73 -7.93
CA LEU A 35 3.08 -17.99 -7.32
C LEU A 35 3.63 -18.18 -5.90
N GLU A 36 4.85 -17.71 -5.64
CA GLU A 36 5.52 -17.83 -4.34
C GLU A 36 6.05 -16.46 -3.86
N PRO A 37 5.16 -15.54 -3.40
CA PRO A 37 5.56 -14.17 -3.04
C PRO A 37 6.59 -14.10 -1.91
N GLY A 38 6.62 -15.10 -1.01
CA GLY A 38 7.59 -15.17 0.09
C GLY A 38 9.01 -15.54 -0.34
N GLN A 39 9.16 -16.12 -1.55
CA GLN A 39 10.45 -16.48 -2.13
C GLN A 39 10.82 -15.63 -3.36
N THR A 40 9.98 -14.66 -3.71
CA THR A 40 10.17 -13.82 -4.90
C THR A 40 10.55 -12.41 -4.46
N THR A 41 11.41 -11.75 -5.23
CA THR A 41 11.77 -10.34 -5.03
C THR A 41 12.12 -9.66 -6.37
N CYS A 42 12.46 -8.37 -6.32
CA CYS A 42 13.06 -7.63 -7.44
C CYS A 42 13.76 -6.38 -6.91
N LYS A 43 14.65 -5.79 -7.71
CA LYS A 43 15.34 -4.53 -7.36
C LYS A 43 14.42 -3.31 -7.13
N TYR A 44 13.14 -3.42 -7.47
CA TYR A 44 12.14 -2.37 -7.27
C TYR A 44 11.31 -2.61 -6.01
N LEU A 45 11.73 -3.51 -5.12
CA LEU A 45 11.01 -3.76 -3.88
C LEU A 45 10.93 -2.48 -3.05
N HIS A 46 9.72 -2.16 -2.63
CA HIS A 46 9.44 -1.08 -1.69
C HIS A 46 8.60 -1.66 -0.56
N ARG A 47 9.17 -1.66 0.65
CA ARG A 47 8.61 -2.25 1.87
C ARG A 47 7.24 -1.68 2.24
N LYS A 48 6.33 -2.54 2.68
CA LYS A 48 4.95 -2.19 3.06
C LYS A 48 4.83 -1.89 4.55
N ASP A 49 5.66 -2.48 5.38
CA ASP A 49 5.64 -2.33 6.84
C ASP A 49 6.22 -1.01 7.35
N LEU A 50 7.10 -0.36 6.59
CA LEU A 50 7.71 0.92 6.98
C LEU A 50 7.65 1.97 5.86
N PRO A 51 7.65 3.28 6.19
CA PRO A 51 7.72 4.36 5.22
C PRO A 51 9.03 4.32 4.42
N ARG A 52 8.97 4.63 3.12
CA ARG A 52 10.14 4.59 2.21
C ARG A 52 11.38 5.26 2.77
N PHE A 53 11.23 6.48 3.29
CA PHE A 53 12.35 7.31 3.76
C PHE A 53 13.03 6.75 5.02
N VAL A 54 12.33 5.94 5.82
CA VAL A 54 12.89 5.28 7.01
C VAL A 54 13.79 4.10 6.60
N VAL A 55 13.43 3.39 5.54
CA VAL A 55 14.12 2.16 5.09
C VAL A 55 14.93 2.37 3.80
N ASP A 56 15.20 3.61 3.43
CA ASP A 56 15.76 3.95 2.12
C ASP A 56 17.16 3.36 1.90
N GLU A 57 18.00 3.34 2.93
CA GLU A 57 19.33 2.69 2.87
C GLU A 57 19.20 1.19 2.55
N ALA A 58 18.37 0.47 3.31
CA ALA A 58 18.20 -0.96 3.14
C ALA A 58 17.52 -1.31 1.79
N ILE A 59 16.61 -0.46 1.30
CA ILE A 59 16.05 -0.60 -0.06
C ILE A 59 17.13 -0.38 -1.13
N ARG A 60 18.03 0.61 -0.95
CA ARG A 60 19.15 0.86 -1.87
C ARG A 60 20.14 -0.29 -1.92
N GLU A 61 20.49 -0.86 -0.76
CA GLU A 61 21.34 -2.05 -0.68
C GLU A 61 20.70 -3.25 -1.39
N HIS A 62 19.42 -3.50 -1.13
CA HIS A 62 18.68 -4.55 -1.82
C HIS A 62 18.63 -4.33 -3.34
N ALA A 63 18.36 -3.09 -3.79
CA ALA A 63 18.36 -2.76 -5.20
C ALA A 63 19.73 -2.97 -5.86
N ALA A 64 20.82 -2.70 -5.13
CA ALA A 64 22.19 -2.95 -5.59
C ALA A 64 22.49 -4.45 -5.71
N GLU A 65 22.06 -5.27 -4.74
CA GLU A 65 22.20 -6.73 -4.77
C GLU A 65 21.54 -7.35 -6.02
N PHE A 66 20.35 -6.85 -6.39
CA PHE A 66 19.57 -7.35 -7.52
C PHE A 66 19.70 -6.48 -8.79
N ALA A 67 20.71 -5.60 -8.88
CA ALA A 67 20.84 -4.62 -9.96
C ALA A 67 20.89 -5.25 -11.36
N ASN A 68 21.54 -6.42 -11.47
CA ASN A 68 21.72 -7.18 -12.70
C ASN A 68 20.44 -7.86 -13.22
N PHE A 69 19.34 -7.81 -12.45
CA PHE A 69 18.06 -8.38 -12.86
C PHE A 69 17.08 -7.27 -13.25
N SER A 70 16.39 -7.46 -14.38
CA SER A 70 15.32 -6.57 -14.84
C SER A 70 13.91 -7.09 -14.49
N ALA A 71 13.81 -8.34 -14.03
CA ALA A 71 12.57 -9.04 -13.75
C ALA A 71 12.47 -9.49 -12.29
N LEU A 72 11.40 -10.21 -11.96
CA LEU A 72 11.27 -10.93 -10.70
C LEU A 72 12.37 -11.98 -10.57
N VAL A 73 12.83 -12.21 -9.34
CA VAL A 73 13.95 -13.11 -9.01
C VAL A 73 13.56 -13.96 -7.80
N ASN A 74 13.99 -15.21 -7.77
CA ASN A 74 13.91 -16.02 -6.57
C ASN A 74 14.95 -15.51 -5.56
N LEU A 75 14.48 -15.08 -4.40
CA LEU A 75 15.26 -14.39 -3.36
C LEU A 75 16.48 -15.19 -2.91
N ARG A 76 16.35 -16.52 -2.78
CA ARG A 76 17.42 -17.40 -2.27
C ARG A 76 18.40 -17.82 -3.36
N THR A 77 17.88 -18.28 -4.49
CA THR A 77 18.70 -18.85 -5.57
C THR A 77 19.25 -17.80 -6.52
N LYS A 78 18.77 -16.56 -6.43
CA LYS A 78 19.09 -15.44 -7.33
C LYS A 78 18.88 -15.79 -8.81
N LYS A 79 17.87 -16.61 -9.09
CA LYS A 79 17.47 -16.99 -10.46
C LYS A 79 16.27 -16.15 -10.91
N ALA A 80 16.32 -15.65 -12.14
CA ALA A 80 15.20 -14.93 -12.73
C ALA A 80 13.96 -15.83 -12.79
N ILE A 81 12.81 -15.26 -12.45
CA ILE A 81 11.50 -15.90 -12.53
C ILE A 81 10.82 -15.42 -13.80
N GLN A 82 10.22 -16.35 -14.55
CA GLN A 82 9.46 -16.03 -15.74
C GLN A 82 8.25 -15.15 -15.39
N ARG A 83 8.04 -14.07 -16.14
CA ARG A 83 6.84 -13.25 -16.03
C ARG A 83 5.61 -14.06 -16.46
N LEU A 84 4.60 -14.08 -15.61
CA LEU A 84 3.33 -14.75 -15.85
C LEU A 84 2.22 -13.70 -15.91
N PRO A 85 1.80 -13.25 -17.11
CA PRO A 85 0.73 -12.27 -17.22
C PRO A 85 -0.58 -12.84 -16.64
N TYR A 86 -1.38 -11.98 -16.02
CA TYR A 86 -2.67 -12.41 -15.49
C TYR A 86 -3.63 -12.80 -16.62
N SER A 87 -4.23 -13.97 -16.50
CA SER A 87 -5.31 -14.46 -17.35
C SER A 87 -6.32 -15.19 -16.48
N GLU A 88 -7.61 -14.84 -16.61
CA GLU A 88 -8.70 -15.51 -15.89
C GLU A 88 -8.70 -17.01 -16.16
N LYS A 89 -8.56 -17.41 -17.43
CA LYS A 89 -8.46 -18.81 -17.83
C LYS A 89 -7.35 -19.53 -17.06
N PHE A 90 -6.16 -18.93 -16.99
CA PHE A 90 -5.02 -19.52 -16.28
C PHE A 90 -5.30 -19.71 -14.78
N VAL A 91 -5.82 -18.68 -14.11
CA VAL A 91 -6.07 -18.78 -12.66
C VAL A 91 -7.22 -19.74 -12.32
N TRP A 92 -8.21 -19.87 -13.21
CA TRP A 92 -9.27 -20.89 -13.07
C TRP A 92 -8.74 -22.30 -13.28
N GLU A 93 -7.99 -22.55 -14.36
CA GLU A 93 -7.38 -23.87 -14.64
C GLU A 93 -6.41 -24.33 -13.55
N LYS A 94 -5.75 -23.38 -12.88
CA LYS A 94 -4.82 -23.64 -11.78
C LYS A 94 -5.48 -23.62 -10.40
N GLN A 95 -6.78 -23.32 -10.30
CA GLN A 95 -7.52 -23.19 -9.03
C GLN A 95 -6.88 -22.22 -8.03
N ILE A 96 -6.30 -21.12 -8.55
CA ILE A 96 -5.64 -20.07 -7.76
C ILE A 96 -6.36 -18.72 -7.89
N PHE A 97 -7.66 -18.75 -8.22
CA PHE A 97 -8.43 -17.52 -8.34
C PHE A 97 -8.50 -16.78 -7.00
N ASP A 98 -8.10 -15.52 -7.01
CA ASP A 98 -8.18 -14.61 -5.87
C ASP A 98 -8.81 -13.29 -6.35
N PRO A 99 -9.95 -12.87 -5.76
CA PRO A 99 -10.64 -11.63 -6.15
C PRO A 99 -9.75 -10.39 -6.08
N ILE A 100 -8.86 -10.30 -5.09
CA ILE A 100 -7.95 -9.15 -4.93
C ILE A 100 -6.89 -9.16 -6.03
N VAL A 101 -6.34 -10.32 -6.36
CA VAL A 101 -5.37 -10.46 -7.47
C VAL A 101 -6.03 -10.11 -8.80
N HIS A 102 -7.24 -10.60 -9.04
CA HIS A 102 -8.02 -10.26 -10.23
C HIS A 102 -8.22 -8.74 -10.33
N MET A 103 -8.71 -8.11 -9.26
CA MET A 103 -8.93 -6.68 -9.22
C MET A 103 -7.63 -5.88 -9.45
N LEU A 104 -6.50 -6.29 -8.86
CA LEU A 104 -5.21 -5.64 -9.07
C LEU A 104 -4.74 -5.75 -10.53
N ALA A 105 -5.01 -6.89 -11.19
CA ALA A 105 -4.74 -7.04 -12.62
C ALA A 105 -5.62 -6.14 -13.49
N GLN A 106 -6.89 -5.90 -13.10
CA GLN A 106 -7.75 -4.93 -13.79
C GLN A 106 -7.31 -3.48 -13.51
N TYR A 107 -6.93 -3.17 -12.28
CA TYR A 107 -6.36 -1.87 -11.89
C TYR A 107 -5.14 -1.52 -12.76
N TYR A 108 -4.23 -2.48 -12.98
CA TYR A 108 -3.03 -2.24 -13.81
C TYR A 108 -3.38 -1.81 -15.24
N LYS A 109 -4.49 -2.32 -15.79
CA LYS A 109 -4.95 -2.06 -17.15
C LYS A 109 -5.86 -0.84 -17.28
N SER A 110 -6.41 -0.36 -16.17
CA SER A 110 -7.45 0.67 -16.15
C SER A 110 -6.90 2.09 -16.14
N GLN A 111 -7.62 3.02 -16.79
CA GLN A 111 -7.37 4.46 -16.74
C GLN A 111 -8.71 5.22 -16.61
N PRO A 112 -8.83 6.20 -15.71
CA PRO A 112 -7.81 6.65 -14.76
C PRO A 112 -7.71 5.72 -13.53
N SER A 113 -6.50 5.33 -13.15
CA SER A 113 -6.28 4.31 -12.10
C SER A 113 -6.70 4.74 -10.69
N TRP A 114 -6.81 6.05 -10.42
CA TRP A 114 -7.19 6.56 -9.08
C TRP A 114 -8.61 6.16 -8.67
N VAL A 115 -9.53 5.97 -9.63
CA VAL A 115 -10.92 5.55 -9.37
C VAL A 115 -10.96 4.21 -8.65
N PHE A 116 -10.11 3.26 -9.06
CA PHE A 116 -9.99 1.95 -8.44
C PHE A 116 -9.39 2.02 -7.03
N VAL A 117 -8.42 2.93 -6.80
CA VAL A 117 -7.87 3.14 -5.45
C VAL A 117 -8.96 3.65 -4.52
N GLN A 118 -9.75 4.62 -4.98
CA GLN A 118 -10.83 5.18 -4.18
C GLN A 118 -11.98 4.18 -3.93
N ALA A 119 -12.28 3.31 -4.91
CA ALA A 119 -13.25 2.24 -4.75
C ALA A 119 -12.87 1.22 -3.66
N LEU A 120 -11.60 1.16 -3.25
CA LEU A 120 -11.14 0.30 -2.17
C LEU A 120 -11.27 0.92 -0.78
N SER A 121 -11.56 2.22 -0.68
CA SER A 121 -11.78 2.88 0.60
C SER A 121 -13.06 2.41 1.32
N GLY A 122 -13.16 2.66 2.62
CA GLY A 122 -14.34 2.44 3.47
C GLY A 122 -14.64 0.99 3.87
N GLY A 123 -13.69 0.06 3.65
CA GLY A 123 -13.86 -1.36 3.98
C GLY A 123 -13.31 -1.74 5.36
N VAL A 124 -14.02 -2.64 6.07
CA VAL A 124 -13.49 -3.34 7.25
C VAL A 124 -12.70 -4.60 6.88
N ASP A 125 -12.87 -5.12 5.66
CA ASP A 125 -12.12 -6.27 5.16
C ASP A 125 -10.61 -5.95 5.16
N GLY A 126 -9.83 -6.73 5.91
CA GLY A 126 -8.43 -6.48 6.17
C GLY A 126 -7.56 -6.63 4.92
N ARG A 127 -7.90 -7.56 4.01
CA ARG A 127 -7.20 -7.70 2.73
C ARG A 127 -7.38 -6.47 1.84
N ARG A 128 -8.61 -5.96 1.76
CA ARG A 128 -8.95 -4.73 1.07
C ARG A 128 -8.29 -3.51 1.71
N ALA A 129 -8.29 -3.41 3.05
CA ALA A 129 -7.64 -2.32 3.78
C ALA A 129 -6.12 -2.28 3.54
N LEU A 130 -5.45 -3.44 3.56
CA LEU A 130 -4.04 -3.56 3.20
C LEU A 130 -3.81 -3.12 1.74
N THR A 131 -4.66 -3.62 0.84
CA THR A 131 -4.57 -3.34 -0.60
C THR A 131 -4.74 -1.84 -0.88
N HIS A 132 -5.72 -1.21 -0.24
CA HIS A 132 -5.99 0.22 -0.33
C HIS A 132 -4.74 1.01 0.08
N SER A 133 -4.22 0.78 1.28
CA SER A 133 -3.05 1.48 1.82
C SER A 133 -1.82 1.32 0.92
N ALA A 134 -1.53 0.09 0.47
CA ALA A 134 -0.42 -0.18 -0.43
C ALA A 134 -0.58 0.49 -1.81
N LEU A 135 -1.80 0.55 -2.34
CA LEU A 135 -2.09 1.25 -3.61
C LEU A 135 -1.95 2.76 -3.49
N VAL A 136 -2.37 3.37 -2.37
CA VAL A 136 -2.18 4.80 -2.10
C VAL A 136 -0.69 5.14 -2.09
N ARG A 137 0.11 4.35 -1.36
CA ARG A 137 1.57 4.51 -1.33
C ARG A 137 2.21 4.34 -2.69
N ARG A 138 1.82 3.31 -3.45
CA ARG A 138 2.29 3.10 -4.82
C ARG A 138 1.89 4.26 -5.74
N TYR A 139 0.70 4.82 -5.56
CA TYR A 139 0.23 5.95 -6.35
C TYR A 139 1.10 7.19 -6.08
N MET A 140 1.40 7.49 -4.82
CA MET A 140 2.32 8.56 -4.44
C MET A 140 3.71 8.37 -5.05
N ASP A 141 4.26 7.16 -4.94
CA ASP A 141 5.57 6.79 -5.50
C ASP A 141 5.66 7.00 -7.02
N ARG A 142 4.58 6.67 -7.76
CA ARG A 142 4.55 6.81 -9.23
C ARG A 142 4.27 8.24 -9.70
N CYS A 143 3.34 8.93 -9.05
CA CYS A 143 2.87 10.23 -9.51
C CYS A 143 3.78 11.38 -9.08
N ALA A 144 4.72 11.14 -8.16
CA ALA A 144 5.77 12.06 -7.69
C ALA A 144 5.26 13.44 -7.21
N THR A 145 3.95 13.62 -7.08
CA THR A 145 3.30 14.87 -6.64
C THR A 145 2.21 14.53 -5.63
N TRP A 146 2.37 15.03 -4.41
CA TRP A 146 1.39 14.90 -3.33
C TRP A 146 0.03 15.54 -3.70
N VAL A 147 0.06 16.51 -4.62
CA VAL A 147 -1.10 17.23 -5.17
C VAL A 147 -2.17 16.29 -5.71
N SER A 148 -1.76 15.22 -6.39
CA SER A 148 -2.69 14.26 -6.98
C SER A 148 -3.17 13.18 -6.01
N SER A 149 -2.54 13.06 -4.83
CA SER A 149 -2.75 11.95 -3.89
C SER A 149 -3.40 12.35 -2.57
N TYR A 150 -3.44 13.64 -2.21
CA TYR A 150 -3.97 14.07 -0.90
C TYR A 150 -5.39 13.53 -0.61
N ARG A 151 -6.26 13.47 -1.63
CA ARG A 151 -7.62 12.90 -1.50
C ARG A 151 -7.62 11.41 -1.16
N LEU A 152 -6.67 10.66 -1.72
CA LEU A 152 -6.52 9.23 -1.45
C LEU A 152 -5.97 9.01 -0.03
N VAL A 153 -5.04 9.86 0.41
CA VAL A 153 -4.51 9.84 1.78
C VAL A 153 -5.60 10.22 2.79
N LEU A 154 -6.46 11.20 2.47
CA LEU A 154 -7.62 11.52 3.31
C LEU A 154 -8.52 10.29 3.54
N SER A 155 -8.76 9.47 2.51
CA SER A 155 -9.50 8.21 2.67
C SER A 155 -8.80 7.25 3.65
N VAL A 156 -7.47 7.11 3.57
CA VAL A 156 -6.70 6.31 4.53
C VAL A 156 -6.82 6.87 5.95
N VAL A 157 -6.74 8.20 6.12
CA VAL A 157 -6.92 8.86 7.42
C VAL A 157 -8.31 8.58 7.98
N GLN A 158 -9.37 8.62 7.17
CA GLN A 158 -10.72 8.30 7.66
C GLN A 158 -10.85 6.87 8.20
N GLU A 159 -10.04 5.95 7.70
CA GLU A 159 -10.01 4.54 8.08
C GLU A 159 -8.99 4.21 9.19
N ILE A 160 -8.19 5.19 9.63
CA ILE A 160 -6.96 4.92 10.39
C ILE A 160 -7.18 4.13 11.68
N SER A 161 -8.28 4.37 12.40
CA SER A 161 -8.62 3.66 13.64
C SER A 161 -9.70 2.59 13.46
N ILE A 162 -10.08 2.28 12.22
CA ILE A 162 -11.03 1.21 11.93
C ILE A 162 -10.30 -0.13 12.03
N GLU A 163 -10.78 -1.02 12.88
CA GLU A 163 -10.20 -2.34 13.03
C GLU A 163 -10.42 -3.18 11.76
N PRO A 164 -9.36 -3.73 11.15
CA PRO A 164 -9.49 -4.66 10.04
C PRO A 164 -9.99 -6.03 10.53
N CYS A 165 -10.85 -6.66 9.74
CA CYS A 165 -11.37 -7.99 9.99
C CYS A 165 -10.84 -8.96 8.92
N PHE A 166 -10.54 -10.19 9.33
CA PHE A 166 -9.98 -11.21 8.45
C PHE A 166 -10.81 -12.50 8.51
N ASP A 167 -10.99 -13.16 7.38
CA ASP A 167 -11.46 -14.54 7.38
C ASP A 167 -10.27 -15.48 7.53
N SER A 168 -10.46 -16.70 8.04
CA SER A 168 -9.38 -17.69 8.22
C SER A 168 -8.64 -17.99 6.90
N GLU A 169 -9.36 -18.00 5.76
CA GLU A 169 -8.77 -18.17 4.43
C GLU A 169 -7.89 -16.99 3.98
N SER A 170 -7.97 -15.86 4.66
CA SER A 170 -7.23 -14.64 4.34
C SER A 170 -5.91 -14.54 5.09
N LEU A 171 -5.68 -15.44 6.04
CA LEU A 171 -4.50 -15.46 6.90
C LEU A 171 -3.50 -16.52 6.41
N VAL A 172 -2.23 -16.18 6.50
CA VAL A 172 -1.12 -17.10 6.32
C VAL A 172 -0.57 -17.42 7.70
N VAL A 173 -0.89 -18.61 8.20
CA VAL A 173 -0.46 -19.08 9.51
C VAL A 173 0.87 -19.82 9.36
N GLU A 174 1.92 -19.36 10.05
CA GLU A 174 3.21 -20.04 10.05
C GLU A 174 3.18 -21.30 10.95
N ASN A 175 4.16 -22.21 10.76
CA ASN A 175 4.20 -23.45 11.53
C ASN A 175 4.39 -23.17 13.02
N GLY A 176 3.40 -23.57 13.84
CA GLY A 176 3.43 -23.42 15.29
C GLY A 176 2.77 -22.13 15.80
N GLU A 177 2.27 -21.29 14.90
CA GLU A 177 1.48 -20.10 15.20
C GLU A 177 -0.02 -20.47 15.29
N THR A 178 -0.77 -19.78 16.16
CA THR A 178 -2.23 -19.92 16.18
C THR A 178 -2.89 -18.97 15.18
N GLU A 179 -4.12 -19.25 14.77
CA GLU A 179 -4.87 -18.33 13.89
C GLU A 179 -5.08 -16.96 14.55
N ASP A 180 -5.22 -16.92 15.88
CA ASP A 180 -5.41 -15.67 16.63
C ASP A 180 -4.14 -14.81 16.63
N ASP A 181 -2.96 -15.44 16.75
CA ASP A 181 -1.67 -14.74 16.64
C ASP A 181 -1.50 -14.17 15.22
N ALA A 182 -1.75 -14.97 14.18
CA ALA A 182 -1.64 -14.53 12.79
C ALA A 182 -2.61 -13.38 12.46
N ARG A 183 -3.81 -13.42 13.07
CA ARG A 183 -4.84 -12.37 12.95
C ARG A 183 -4.40 -11.08 13.64
N GLU A 184 -3.75 -11.18 14.79
CA GLU A 184 -3.17 -10.04 15.48
C GLU A 184 -2.03 -9.42 14.66
N GLU A 185 -1.10 -10.21 14.14
CA GLU A 185 -0.04 -9.72 13.26
C GLU A 185 -0.60 -9.08 11.98
N ALA A 186 -1.60 -9.71 11.36
CA ALA A 186 -2.29 -9.17 10.19
C ALA A 186 -2.96 -7.82 10.47
N ARG A 187 -3.54 -7.63 11.66
CA ARG A 187 -4.06 -6.32 12.08
C ARG A 187 -2.95 -5.27 12.10
N TRP A 188 -1.80 -5.62 12.68
CA TRP A 188 -0.65 -4.72 12.75
C TRP A 188 -0.09 -4.38 11.37
N ASP A 189 -0.02 -5.34 10.45
CA ASP A 189 0.38 -5.11 9.05
C ASP A 189 -0.48 -4.02 8.37
N VAL A 190 -1.81 -4.06 8.59
CA VAL A 190 -2.72 -3.04 8.04
C VAL A 190 -2.52 -1.69 8.74
N VAL A 191 -2.39 -1.67 10.07
CA VAL A 191 -2.18 -0.44 10.85
C VAL A 191 -0.89 0.26 10.41
N PHE A 192 0.22 -0.47 10.34
CA PHE A 192 1.50 0.08 9.87
C PHE A 192 1.43 0.54 8.41
N ALA A 193 0.78 -0.21 7.52
CA ALA A 193 0.61 0.21 6.13
C ALA A 193 -0.19 1.53 6.01
N ARG A 194 -1.23 1.73 6.83
CA ARG A 194 -2.01 2.97 6.86
C ARG A 194 -1.21 4.14 7.41
N ILE A 195 -0.52 3.96 8.54
CA ILE A 195 0.33 5.00 9.14
C ILE A 195 1.46 5.38 8.18
N ALA A 196 2.13 4.40 7.56
CA ALA A 196 3.16 4.65 6.56
C ALA A 196 2.64 5.44 5.35
N SER A 197 1.37 5.27 4.97
CA SER A 197 0.74 6.08 3.92
C SER A 197 0.63 7.56 4.32
N VAL A 198 0.31 7.85 5.58
CA VAL A 198 0.26 9.22 6.11
C VAL A 198 1.66 9.81 6.20
N GLN A 199 2.63 9.03 6.68
CA GLN A 199 4.04 9.47 6.80
C GLN A 199 4.68 9.77 5.45
N GLU A 200 4.47 8.92 4.44
CA GLU A 200 4.96 9.16 3.08
C GLU A 200 4.32 10.39 2.46
N TYR A 201 3.02 10.64 2.71
CA TYR A 201 2.41 11.89 2.31
C TYR A 201 3.10 13.09 2.97
N GLY A 202 3.32 13.04 4.29
CA GLY A 202 4.04 14.09 5.02
C GLY A 202 5.43 14.36 4.45
N PHE A 203 6.19 13.29 4.14
CA PHE A 203 7.49 13.39 3.50
C PHE A 203 7.41 14.05 2.11
N HIS A 204 6.46 13.64 1.27
CA HIS A 204 6.30 14.20 -0.08
C HIS A 204 5.75 15.63 -0.10
N SER A 205 4.95 16.01 0.89
CA SER A 205 4.34 17.35 1.02
C SER A 205 5.17 18.32 1.85
N GLY A 206 6.18 17.84 2.59
CA GLY A 206 6.94 18.68 3.53
C GLY A 206 6.18 18.99 4.82
N VAL A 207 5.07 18.30 5.11
CA VAL A 207 4.30 18.45 6.35
C VAL A 207 4.92 17.56 7.43
N GLU A 208 5.81 18.16 8.23
CA GLU A 208 6.63 17.46 9.24
C GLU A 208 5.79 16.71 10.28
N THR A 209 4.66 17.27 10.71
CA THR A 209 3.76 16.61 11.66
C THR A 209 3.28 15.26 11.13
N LEU A 210 2.92 15.19 9.85
CA LEU A 210 2.47 13.95 9.22
C LEU A 210 3.63 12.99 8.95
N MET A 211 4.81 13.51 8.57
CA MET A 211 6.01 12.71 8.33
C MET A 211 6.39 11.88 9.57
N TRP A 212 6.32 12.50 10.75
CA TRP A 212 6.59 11.86 12.04
C TRP A 212 5.31 11.53 12.80
N ALA A 213 4.26 11.08 12.08
CA ALA A 213 2.98 10.71 12.67
C ALA A 213 3.12 9.69 13.82
N THR A 214 4.08 8.76 13.73
CA THR A 214 4.38 7.77 14.77
C THR A 214 4.83 8.39 16.08
N ASP A 215 5.57 9.50 16.05
CA ASP A 215 6.09 10.17 17.24
C ASP A 215 4.98 10.88 18.04
N GLN A 216 3.83 11.07 17.39
CA GLN A 216 2.63 11.65 17.99
C GLN A 216 1.65 10.62 18.56
N LEU A 217 1.90 9.34 18.31
CA LEU A 217 1.16 8.22 18.90
C LEU A 217 2.00 7.80 20.10
N ASP A 218 1.42 7.78 21.30
CA ASP A 218 2.17 7.57 22.54
C ASP A 218 2.81 6.14 22.55
N GLY A 219 3.29 5.68 23.72
CA GLY A 219 3.77 4.31 23.91
C GLY A 219 2.82 3.19 23.45
N ALA A 220 1.56 3.49 23.12
CA ALA A 220 0.59 2.54 22.58
C ALA A 220 1.08 1.78 21.34
N LEU A 221 1.82 2.45 20.44
CA LEU A 221 2.38 1.80 19.26
C LEU A 221 3.56 0.89 19.63
N SER A 222 4.38 1.27 20.63
CA SER A 222 5.49 0.43 21.10
C SER A 222 5.04 -0.77 21.94
N GLU A 223 3.90 -0.64 22.62
CA GLU A 223 3.29 -1.69 23.45
C GLU A 223 2.41 -2.64 22.63
N LEU A 224 2.14 -2.31 21.35
CA LEU A 224 1.18 -3.01 20.49
C LEU A 224 -0.19 -3.16 21.19
N ASP A 225 -0.66 -2.09 21.83
CA ASP A 225 -1.98 -2.02 22.48
C ASP A 225 -3.00 -1.40 21.53
N TRP A 226 -3.77 -2.25 20.83
CA TRP A 226 -4.79 -1.78 19.89
C TRP A 226 -5.89 -0.93 20.53
N PRO A 227 -6.56 -1.32 21.64
CA PRO A 227 -7.56 -0.49 22.30
C PRO A 227 -7.07 0.93 22.60
N ARG A 228 -5.86 1.07 23.15
CA ARG A 228 -5.26 2.38 23.45
C ARG A 228 -4.95 3.14 22.16
N LEU A 229 -4.25 2.50 21.22
CA LEU A 229 -3.87 3.12 19.94
C LEU A 229 -5.09 3.58 19.15
N LYS A 230 -6.18 2.81 19.15
CA LYS A 230 -7.43 3.17 18.48
C LYS A 230 -7.98 4.51 18.98
N SER A 231 -7.99 4.74 20.29
CA SER A 231 -8.44 6.00 20.90
C SER A 231 -7.55 7.18 20.48
N GLU A 232 -6.23 6.98 20.47
CA GLU A 232 -5.26 7.98 20.02
C GLU A 232 -5.46 8.30 18.53
N LEU A 233 -5.63 7.28 17.70
CA LEU A 233 -5.88 7.41 16.26
C LEU A 233 -7.23 8.09 15.96
N GLU A 234 -8.26 7.92 16.78
CA GLU A 234 -9.52 8.66 16.65
C GLU A 234 -9.33 10.16 16.87
N THR A 235 -8.48 10.53 17.83
CA THR A 235 -8.10 11.92 18.09
C THR A 235 -7.26 12.47 16.94
N LYS A 236 -6.23 11.73 16.53
CA LYS A 236 -5.31 12.11 15.45
C LYS A 236 -5.98 12.19 14.09
N ARG A 237 -7.02 11.37 13.82
CA ARG A 237 -7.80 11.43 12.59
C ARG A 237 -8.28 12.85 12.28
N LYS A 238 -8.85 13.55 13.27
CA LYS A 238 -9.36 14.92 13.09
C LYS A 238 -8.22 15.89 12.82
N GLN A 239 -7.13 15.78 13.59
CA GLN A 239 -5.94 16.62 13.44
C GLN A 239 -5.30 16.43 12.05
N TRP A 240 -4.97 15.21 11.67
CA TRP A 240 -4.32 14.92 10.38
C TRP A 240 -5.21 15.25 9.18
N THR A 241 -6.53 15.06 9.30
CA THR A 241 -7.48 15.52 8.27
C THR A 241 -7.35 17.03 8.05
N LYS A 242 -7.31 17.80 9.15
CA LYS A 242 -7.15 19.25 9.08
C LYS A 242 -5.79 19.63 8.48
N ASP A 243 -4.69 19.04 8.97
CA ASP A 243 -3.34 19.33 8.47
C ASP A 243 -3.24 19.10 6.95
N ILE A 244 -3.82 18.02 6.42
CA ILE A 244 -3.84 17.73 4.98
C ILE A 244 -4.66 18.76 4.20
N ILE A 245 -5.85 19.13 4.70
CA ILE A 245 -6.73 20.09 4.03
C ILE A 245 -6.11 21.49 4.05
N ASP A 246 -5.60 21.95 5.19
CA ASP A 246 -4.99 23.27 5.35
C ASP A 246 -3.75 23.40 4.45
N HIS A 247 -2.94 22.33 4.36
CA HIS A 247 -1.81 22.27 3.43
C HIS A 247 -2.27 22.37 1.96
N ALA A 248 -3.25 21.55 1.54
CA ALA A 248 -3.76 21.59 0.18
C ALA A 248 -4.40 22.94 -0.18
N ALA A 249 -5.04 23.62 0.77
CA ALA A 249 -5.62 24.95 0.59
C ALA A 249 -4.54 26.03 0.45
N THR A 250 -3.51 26.00 1.30
CA THR A 250 -2.39 26.96 1.26
C THR A 250 -1.65 26.91 -0.07
N GLU A 251 -1.52 25.72 -0.65
CA GLU A 251 -0.85 25.48 -1.92
C GLU A 251 -1.78 25.68 -3.15
N ASN A 252 -3.01 26.16 -2.96
CA ASN A 252 -4.01 26.40 -4.02
C ASN A 252 -4.35 25.16 -4.88
N VAL A 253 -4.21 23.96 -4.33
CA VAL A 253 -4.56 22.70 -5.02
C VAL A 253 -5.90 22.12 -4.57
N PHE A 254 -6.51 22.72 -3.56
CA PHE A 254 -7.80 22.31 -3.02
C PHE A 254 -8.94 22.79 -3.92
N PHE A 255 -9.36 21.95 -4.87
CA PHE A 255 -10.38 22.28 -5.89
C PHE A 255 -10.03 23.58 -6.63
N PRO A 256 -9.37 23.53 -7.81
CA PRO A 256 -9.21 24.75 -8.60
C PRO A 256 -10.58 25.41 -8.74
N PRO A 257 -10.69 26.74 -8.53
CA PRO A 257 -11.96 27.42 -8.76
C PRO A 257 -12.46 27.01 -10.15
N PRO A 258 -13.77 26.75 -10.33
CA PRO A 258 -14.29 26.56 -11.67
C PRO A 258 -13.78 27.72 -12.53
N ASP A 259 -13.17 27.42 -13.67
CA ASP A 259 -12.68 28.45 -14.58
C ASP A 259 -13.79 29.48 -14.77
N ASP A 260 -13.60 30.70 -14.25
CA ASP A 260 -14.48 31.85 -14.53
C ASP A 260 -14.28 32.34 -15.97
N SER A 261 -13.40 31.68 -16.72
CA SER A 261 -13.25 31.83 -18.16
C SER A 261 -14.51 31.24 -18.83
N PRO A 262 -15.37 32.05 -19.48
CA PRO A 262 -16.31 31.48 -20.45
C PRO A 262 -15.51 30.65 -21.45
N PRO A 263 -16.06 29.54 -22.01
CA PRO A 263 -15.36 28.73 -22.99
C PRO A 263 -14.82 29.64 -24.10
N GLY A 264 -13.52 29.91 -24.01
CA GLY A 264 -12.82 30.83 -24.89
C GLY A 264 -12.79 30.22 -26.27
N GLU A 265 -13.23 31.01 -27.23
CA GLU A 265 -13.30 30.73 -28.65
C GLU A 265 -12.11 29.90 -29.14
N GLU A 266 -12.42 28.85 -29.91
CA GLU A 266 -11.44 28.15 -30.73
C GLU A 266 -10.59 29.19 -31.48
N PRO A 267 -9.24 29.10 -31.46
CA PRO A 267 -8.44 29.94 -32.33
C PRO A 267 -8.82 29.63 -33.79
N PRO A 268 -8.94 30.65 -34.65
CA PRO A 268 -9.41 30.47 -36.02
C PRO A 268 -8.52 29.51 -36.80
N ALA A 269 -9.19 28.73 -37.66
CA ALA A 269 -8.68 27.63 -38.47
C ALA A 269 -7.40 27.93 -39.28
#